data_AF-G1VE62-F1
#
_entry.id   AF-G1VE62-F1
#
_cell.length_a   1.000
_cell.length_b   1.000
_cell.length_c   1.000
_cell.angle_alpha   90.00
_cell.angle_beta   90.00
_cell.angle_gamma   90.00
#
_symmetry.space_group_name_H-M   'P 1'
#
loop_
_entity.id
_entity.type
_entity.pdbx_description
1 polymer ?
#
loop_
_entity_poly.entity_id
_entity_poly.type
_entity_poly.pdbx_seq_one_letter_code
_entity_poly.pdbx_strand_id
1 'polypeptide(L)'
;MKYNIAYCIEGFYNHGGMERVLSVCANLLSDIYSITIIVANQRGREHAYSLAENINVVDLCVSSTNYKEEYKKSLTHYLQEHQFSVVISLGGLELFFYLR
;
A
#
# COMPACT_ATOMS: atom_id res chain seq x y z
N MET A 1 13.87 -17.02 6.67
CA MET A 1 12.50 -16.46 6.57
C MET A 1 12.56 -15.20 5.72
N LYS A 2 11.78 -15.10 4.65
CA LYS A 2 11.64 -13.85 3.89
C LYS A 2 10.57 -13.03 4.61
N TYR A 3 10.94 -11.94 5.26
CA TYR A 3 9.95 -11.07 5.94
C TYR A 3 8.98 -10.50 4.90
N ASN A 4 7.69 -10.44 5.25
CA ASN A 4 6.65 -9.83 4.43
C ASN A 4 6.36 -8.40 4.93
N ILE A 5 6.56 -7.42 4.05
CA ILE A 5 6.41 -6.00 4.35
C ILE A 5 5.25 -5.45 3.53
N ALA A 6 4.31 -4.80 4.21
CA ALA A 6 3.25 -4.03 3.56
C ALA A 6 3.57 -2.54 3.56
N TYR A 7 3.42 -1.88 2.42
CA TYR A 7 3.34 -0.43 2.32
C TYR A 7 1.89 -0.01 2.11
N CYS A 8 1.41 0.99 2.85
CA CYS A 8 0.07 1.54 2.69
C CYS A 8 0.15 2.95 2.10
N ILE A 9 -0.58 3.19 1.01
CA ILE A 9 -0.73 4.50 0.37
C ILE A 9 -2.13 4.61 -0.24
N GLU A 10 -2.74 5.79 -0.30
CA GLU A 10 -4.10 5.91 -0.86
C GLU A 10 -4.16 5.60 -2.37
N GLY A 11 -3.10 5.92 -3.11
CA GLY A 11 -3.01 5.61 -4.53
C GLY A 11 -1.58 5.71 -5.03
N PHE A 12 -1.23 4.91 -6.03
CA PHE A 12 0.11 4.86 -6.60
C PHE A 12 0.10 5.26 -8.08
N TYR A 13 -0.59 6.35 -8.40
CA TYR A 13 -0.75 6.86 -9.78
C TYR A 13 -0.38 8.34 -9.91
N ASN A 14 -0.11 9.04 -8.80
CA ASN A 14 0.35 10.42 -8.86
C ASN A 14 1.87 10.47 -8.94
N HIS A 15 2.43 11.35 -9.77
CA HIS A 15 3.86 11.63 -9.81
C HIS A 15 4.30 12.51 -8.63
N GLY A 16 3.98 12.07 -7.41
CA GLY A 16 4.36 12.73 -6.16
C GLY A 16 5.68 12.23 -5.58
N GLY A 17 6.16 12.93 -4.55
CA GLY A 17 7.40 12.58 -3.85
C GLY A 17 7.28 11.29 -3.03
N MET A 18 6.11 11.04 -2.42
CA MET A 18 5.87 9.84 -1.63
C MET A 18 5.88 8.59 -2.53
N GLU A 19 5.21 8.65 -3.67
CA GLU A 19 5.19 7.58 -4.67
C GLU A 19 6.60 7.33 -5.22
N ARG A 20 7.40 8.39 -5.41
CA ARG A 20 8.79 8.24 -5.87
C ARG A 20 9.62 7.48 -4.84
N VAL A 21 9.58 7.89 -3.58
CA VAL A 21 10.33 7.24 -2.50
C VAL A 21 9.87 5.80 -2.30
N LEU A 22 8.55 5.56 -2.28
CA LEU A 22 7.98 4.22 -2.21
C LEU A 22 8.51 3.33 -3.34
N SER A 23 8.50 3.81 -4.60
CA SER A 23 9.00 3.03 -5.73
C SER A 23 10.45 2.61 -5.57
N VAL A 24 11.32 3.50 -5.06
CA VAL A 24 12.74 3.22 -4.88
C VAL A 24 12.93 2.21 -3.75
N CYS A 25 12.29 2.43 -2.60
CA CYS A 25 12.39 1.54 -1.44
C CYS A 25 11.82 0.14 -1.73
N ALA A 26 10.65 0.06 -2.36
CA ALA A 26 10.00 -1.21 -2.67
C ALA A 26 10.83 -2.05 -3.64
N ASN A 27 11.37 -1.44 -4.71
CA ASN A 27 12.25 -2.12 -5.67
C ASN A 27 13.57 -2.57 -5.05
N LEU A 28 14.19 -1.75 -4.21
CA LEU A 28 15.44 -2.13 -3.54
C LEU A 28 15.21 -3.31 -2.57
N LEU A 29 14.07 -3.33 -1.88
CA LEU A 29 13.78 -4.31 -0.85
C LEU A 29 13.12 -5.59 -1.38
N SER A 30 12.58 -5.60 -2.60
CA SER A 30 11.91 -6.78 -3.18
C SER A 30 12.86 -7.95 -3.44
N ASP A 31 14.15 -7.68 -3.62
CA ASP A 31 15.18 -8.71 -3.76
C ASP A 31 15.41 -9.48 -2.45
N ILE A 32 15.17 -8.83 -1.31
CA ILE A 32 15.46 -9.34 0.03
C ILE A 32 14.20 -9.80 0.76
N TYR A 33 13.09 -9.08 0.58
CA TYR A 33 11.82 -9.26 1.29
C TYR A 33 10.65 -9.49 0.33
N SER A 34 9.53 -9.98 0.86
CA SER A 34 8.28 -10.05 0.08
C SER A 34 7.53 -8.73 0.29
N ILE A 35 7.37 -7.96 -0.79
CA ILE A 35 6.79 -6.61 -0.72
C ILE A 35 5.37 -6.62 -1.27
N THR A 36 4.44 -6.09 -0.47
CA THR A 36 3.08 -5.78 -0.91
C THR A 36 2.83 -4.28 -0.77
N ILE A 37 2.35 -3.63 -1.82
CA ILE A 37 1.86 -2.25 -1.78
C ILE A 37 0.33 -2.32 -1.77
N ILE A 38 -0.28 -1.87 -0.70
CA ILE A 38 -1.73 -1.82 -0.51
C ILE A 38 -2.18 -0.41 -0.86
N VAL A 39 -3.03 -0.30 -1.89
CA VAL A 39 -3.61 0.96 -2.35
C VAL A 39 -5.10 1.00 -2.07
N ALA A 40 -5.61 2.17 -1.70
CA ALA A 40 -7.04 2.33 -1.46
C ALA A 40 -7.83 2.35 -2.78
N ASN A 41 -7.26 2.99 -3.82
CA ASN A 41 -8.00 3.26 -5.04
C ASN A 41 -7.13 3.51 -6.29
N GLN A 42 -6.54 2.46 -6.85
CA GLN A 42 -5.79 2.56 -8.12
C GLN A 42 -6.73 2.77 -9.31
N ARG A 43 -7.91 2.11 -9.30
CA ARG A 43 -8.93 2.18 -10.37
C ARG A 43 -8.43 1.80 -11.76
N GLY A 44 -7.50 0.84 -11.83
CA GLY A 44 -6.88 0.45 -13.09
C GLY A 44 -5.98 1.52 -13.73
N ARG A 45 -5.65 2.60 -13.01
CA ARG A 45 -4.65 3.57 -13.46
C ARG A 45 -3.26 2.95 -13.41
N GLU A 46 -2.43 3.33 -14.38
CA GLU A 46 -1.03 2.95 -14.40
C GLU A 46 -0.30 3.45 -13.16
N HIS A 47 0.75 2.73 -12.80
CA HIS A 47 1.62 3.10 -11.71
C HIS A 47 2.41 4.36 -12.08
N ALA A 48 2.53 5.30 -11.14
CA ALA A 48 3.29 6.54 -11.35
C ALA A 48 4.77 6.28 -11.66
N TYR A 49 5.31 5.17 -11.14
CA TYR A 49 6.68 4.73 -11.30
C TYR A 49 6.71 3.21 -11.47
N SER A 50 7.71 2.71 -12.20
CA SER A 50 7.89 1.28 -12.44
C SER A 50 8.20 0.52 -11.15
N LEU A 51 7.62 -0.68 -11.04
CA LEU A 51 7.85 -1.63 -9.96
C LEU A 51 8.40 -2.93 -10.57
N ALA A 52 9.24 -3.62 -9.81
CA ALA A 52 9.73 -4.95 -10.13
C ALA A 52 8.56 -5.95 -10.16
N GLU A 53 8.65 -6.95 -11.04
CA GLU A 53 7.57 -7.92 -11.28
C GLU A 53 7.22 -8.76 -10.04
N ASN A 54 8.14 -8.87 -9.09
CA ASN A 54 7.95 -9.60 -7.83
C ASN A 54 7.27 -8.76 -6.73
N ILE A 55 6.96 -7.49 -6.97
CA ILE A 55 6.22 -6.64 -6.04
C ILE A 55 4.72 -6.85 -6.28
N ASN A 56 3.99 -7.19 -5.22
CA ASN A 56 2.54 -7.32 -5.29
C ASN A 56 1.88 -5.96 -5.04
N VAL A 57 0.97 -5.54 -5.91
CA VAL A 57 0.16 -4.34 -5.71
C VAL A 57 -1.30 -4.75 -5.56
N VAL A 58 -1.91 -4.37 -4.44
CA VAL A 58 -3.28 -4.76 -4.09
C VAL A 58 -4.14 -3.52 -3.99
N ASP A 59 -5.11 -3.41 -4.89
CA ASP A 59 -6.14 -2.38 -4.86
C ASP A 59 -7.32 -2.85 -4.00
N LEU A 60 -7.62 -2.11 -2.93
CA LEU A 60 -8.78 -2.36 -2.07
C LEU A 60 -10.08 -1.89 -2.73
N CYS A 61 -10.01 -1.18 -3.87
CA CYS A 61 -11.17 -0.74 -4.65
C CYS A 61 -12.19 0.07 -3.84
N VAL A 62 -11.71 0.92 -2.92
CA VAL A 62 -12.57 1.67 -2.00
C VAL A 62 -13.47 2.63 -2.77
N SER A 63 -14.78 2.58 -2.50
CA SER A 63 -15.75 3.45 -3.15
C SER A 63 -15.59 4.92 -2.72
N SER A 64 -16.05 5.85 -3.56
CA SER A 64 -16.04 7.28 -3.21
C SER A 64 -17.07 7.67 -2.12
N THR A 65 -18.02 6.78 -1.81
CA THR A 65 -19.06 7.02 -0.82
C THR A 65 -18.56 6.55 0.54
N ASN A 66 -18.52 7.42 1.56
CA ASN A 66 -17.97 7.10 2.88
C ASN A 66 -16.51 6.57 2.84
N TYR A 67 -15.71 7.07 1.90
CA TYR A 67 -14.35 6.62 1.59
C TYR A 67 -13.47 6.34 2.82
N LYS A 68 -13.48 7.21 3.83
CA LYS A 68 -12.64 7.03 5.04
C LYS A 68 -12.99 5.78 5.84
N GLU A 69 -14.27 5.56 6.10
CA GLU A 69 -14.74 4.42 6.89
C GLU A 69 -14.60 3.10 6.12
N GLU A 70 -14.88 3.14 4.82
CA GLU A 70 -14.69 1.98 3.95
C GLU A 70 -13.21 1.62 3.82
N TYR A 71 -12.34 2.61 3.61
CA TYR A 71 -10.89 2.37 3.57
C TYR A 71 -10.38 1.78 4.87
N LYS A 72 -10.78 2.34 6.02
CA LYS A 72 -10.44 1.80 7.34
C LYS A 72 -10.85 0.34 7.45
N LYS A 73 -12.11 0.03 7.16
CA LYS A 73 -12.67 -1.33 7.27
C LYS A 73 -11.92 -2.31 6.37
N SER A 74 -11.76 -1.97 5.10
CA SER A 74 -11.11 -2.84 4.11
C SER A 74 -9.63 -3.06 4.42
N LEU A 75 -8.90 -1.99 4.78
CA LEU A 75 -7.49 -2.09 5.15
C LEU A 75 -7.30 -2.92 6.42
N THR A 76 -8.10 -2.69 7.47
CA THR A 76 -8.02 -3.47 8.71
C THR A 76 -8.28 -4.94 8.45
N HIS A 77 -9.33 -5.27 7.68
CA HIS A 77 -9.65 -6.65 7.33
C HIS A 77 -8.49 -7.32 6.58
N TYR A 78 -7.97 -6.67 5.54
CA TYR A 78 -6.87 -7.20 4.75
C TYR A 78 -5.60 -7.45 5.59
N LEU A 79 -5.24 -6.52 6.48
CA LEU A 79 -4.05 -6.68 7.33
C LEU A 79 -4.21 -7.82 8.35
N GLN A 80 -5.43 -8.05 8.85
CA GLN A 80 -5.72 -9.14 9.78
C GLN A 80 -5.63 -10.51 9.09
N GLU A 81 -6.05 -10.62 7.83
CA GLU A 81 -6.01 -11.87 7.08
C GLU A 81 -4.60 -12.26 6.61
N HIS A 82 -3.75 -11.28 6.29
CA HIS A 82 -2.46 -11.52 5.60
C HIS A 82 -1.21 -11.52 6.50
N GLN A 83 -1.35 -11.24 7.81
CA GLN A 83 -0.29 -11.27 8.84
C GLN A 83 1.09 -10.79 8.35
N PHE A 84 1.21 -9.48 8.11
CA PHE A 84 2.47 -8.85 7.74
C PHE A 84 3.44 -8.75 8.93
N SER A 85 4.73 -8.97 8.67
CA SER A 85 5.79 -8.81 9.66
C SER A 85 5.98 -7.33 10.04
N VAL A 86 5.88 -6.46 9.05
CA VAL A 86 5.99 -5.00 9.21
C VAL A 86 4.97 -4.34 8.26
N VAL A 87 4.27 -3.33 8.77
CA VAL A 87 3.39 -2.46 7.99
C VAL A 87 3.94 -1.03 8.05
N ILE A 88 4.18 -0.42 6.90
CA ILE A 88 4.72 0.93 6.76
C ILE A 88 3.64 1.80 6.12
N SER A 89 3.16 2.81 6.85
CA SER A 89 2.30 3.86 6.31
C SER A 89 3.14 4.96 5.66
N LEU A 90 2.66 5.50 4.54
CA LEU A 90 3.22 6.69 3.89
C LEU A 90 2.56 8.00 4.37
N GLY A 91 1.80 7.95 5.47
CA GLY A 91 1.19 9.13 6.10
C GLY A 91 -0.12 9.57 5.47
N GLY A 92 -0.84 8.66 4.80
CA GLY A 92 -2.18 8.91 4.29
C GLY A 92 -3.27 8.80 5.37
N LEU A 93 -4.52 8.64 4.96
CA LEU A 93 -5.65 8.43 5.87
C LEU A 93 -5.44 7.30 6.89
N GLU A 94 -4.68 6.28 6.53
CA GLU A 94 -4.38 5.13 7.39
C GLU A 94 -3.66 5.52 8.69
N LEU A 95 -2.89 6.62 8.69
CA LEU A 95 -2.22 7.12 9.89
C LEU A 95 -3.24 7.47 11.00
N PHE A 96 -4.41 7.98 10.62
CA PHE A 96 -5.48 8.32 11.56
C PHE A 96 -6.21 7.08 12.12
N PHE A 97 -5.98 5.90 11.53
CA PHE A 97 -6.57 4.64 11.97
C PHE A 97 -5.65 3.89 12.94
N TYR A 98 -4.34 3.93 12.72
CA TYR A 98 -3.37 3.23 13.57
C TYR A 98 -3.13 3.90 14.92
N LEU A 99 -3.41 5.20 15.05
CA LEU A 99 -3.12 6.00 16.25
C LEU A 99 -4.31 6.10 17.23
N ARG A 100 -5.35 5.27 17.09
CA ARG A 100 -6.51 5.22 18.00
C ARG A 100 -6.73 3.81 18.51
#